data_AF-A0A2M8DNY5-F1
#
_entry.id   AF-A0A2M8DNY5-F1
#
_cell.length_a   1.000
_cell.length_b   1.000
_cell.length_c   1.000
_cell.angle_alpha   90.00
_cell.angle_beta   90.00
_cell.angle_gamma   90.00
#
_symmetry.space_group_name_H-M   'P 1'
#
loop_
_entity.id
_entity.type
_entity.pdbx_description
1 polymer ?
#
loop_
_entity_poly.entity_id
_entity_poly.type
_entity_poly.pdbx_seq_one_letter_code
_entity_poly.pdbx_strand_id
1 'polypeptide(L)'
;MAKNSTKNQRRLPVLVKWLSLILWPALIFYLSSIPELKSGLPLFWDLIFRKLAHITEYLILFFLWFQVLDLPFKRRLVLAFIFSLLYAVSDEYHQSFIFGREGCLRDVGFDSLGILAGYFIMNK
;
A
#
# COMPACT_ATOMS: atom_id res chain seq x y z
N MET A 1 9.76 -29.78 36.87
CA MET A 1 10.91 -29.50 36.00
C MET A 1 10.40 -28.86 34.72
N ALA A 2 10.74 -27.59 34.50
CA ALA A 2 10.19 -26.75 33.44
C ALA A 2 10.87 -26.99 32.08
N LYS A 3 10.07 -27.00 31.01
CA LYS A 3 10.52 -26.64 29.65
C LYS A 3 9.56 -25.58 29.10
N ASN A 4 9.80 -24.33 29.50
CA ASN A 4 9.22 -23.18 28.81
C ASN A 4 9.87 -23.10 27.42
N SER A 5 9.19 -23.69 26.44
CA SER A 5 9.43 -23.48 25.01
C SER A 5 9.16 -22.02 24.69
N THR A 6 10.16 -21.16 24.85
CA THR A 6 10.18 -19.81 24.29
C THR A 6 10.14 -19.95 22.77
N LYS A 7 8.94 -19.94 22.19
CA LYS A 7 8.76 -19.69 20.75
C LYS A 7 9.45 -18.36 20.46
N ASN A 8 10.64 -18.45 19.88
CA ASN A 8 11.40 -17.31 19.40
C ASN A 8 10.64 -16.72 18.19
N GLN A 9 9.57 -15.97 18.47
CA GLN A 9 8.89 -15.17 17.48
C GLN A 9 9.90 -14.12 17.03
N ARG A 10 10.55 -14.35 15.88
CA ARG A 10 11.47 -13.38 15.27
C ARG A 10 10.66 -12.14 14.88
N ARG A 11 10.48 -11.22 15.84
CA ARG A 11 9.93 -9.91 15.56
C ARG A 11 10.95 -9.18 14.69
N LEU A 12 10.52 -8.71 13.52
CA LEU A 12 11.37 -7.89 12.68
C LEU A 12 11.91 -6.69 13.49
N PRO A 13 13.20 -6.33 13.33
CA PRO A 13 13.75 -5.15 13.99
C PRO A 13 12.93 -3.91 13.65
N VAL A 14 12.75 -3.02 14.63
CA VAL A 14 12.00 -1.76 14.44
C VAL A 14 12.50 -0.99 13.22
N LEU A 15 13.83 -0.91 13.06
CA LEU A 15 14.47 -0.28 11.90
C LEU A 15 14.00 -0.86 10.56
N VAL A 16 13.86 -2.19 10.46
CA VAL A 16 13.42 -2.85 9.22
C VAL A 16 12.00 -2.44 8.86
N LYS A 17 11.11 -2.32 9.86
CA LYS A 17 9.72 -1.90 9.60
C LYS A 17 9.64 -0.47 9.07
N TRP A 18 10.40 0.44 9.66
CA TRP A 18 10.45 1.83 9.22
C TRP A 18 11.10 1.95 7.83
N LEU A 19 12.17 1.19 7.57
CA LEU A 19 12.77 1.13 6.23
C LEU A 19 11.77 0.61 5.20
N SER A 20 11.05 -0.48 5.47
CA SER A 20 10.00 -0.98 4.58
C SER A 20 8.92 0.08 4.31
N LEU A 21 8.48 0.80 5.36
CA LEU A 21 7.49 1.87 5.23
C LEU A 21 7.99 3.07 4.43
N ILE A 22 9.29 3.34 4.39
CA ILE A 22 9.82 4.46 3.59
C ILE A 22 10.05 4.01 2.15
N LEU A 23 10.62 2.82 1.96
CA LEU A 23 10.97 2.30 0.64
C LEU A 23 9.74 2.00 -0.21
N TRP A 24 8.66 1.50 0.40
CA TRP A 24 7.48 1.08 -0.36
C TRP A 24 6.69 2.26 -0.98
N PRO A 25 6.33 3.32 -0.23
CA PRO A 25 5.79 4.54 -0.84
C PRO A 25 6.77 5.16 -1.84
N ALA A 26 8.07 5.20 -1.55
CA ALA A 26 9.04 5.72 -2.51
C ALA A 26 9.01 4.95 -3.84
N LEU A 27 8.84 3.62 -3.79
CA LEU A 27 8.65 2.78 -4.96
C LEU A 27 7.35 3.12 -5.71
N ILE A 28 6.22 3.22 -5.00
CA ILE A 28 4.92 3.59 -5.59
C ILE A 28 5.06 4.94 -6.31
N PHE A 29 5.58 5.96 -5.62
CA PHE A 29 5.79 7.29 -6.18
C PHE A 29 6.66 7.27 -7.45
N TYR A 30 7.75 6.52 -7.42
CA TYR A 30 8.63 6.37 -8.58
C TYR A 30 7.92 5.71 -9.77
N LEU A 31 7.18 4.62 -9.55
CA LEU A 31 6.42 3.94 -10.60
C LEU A 31 5.30 4.85 -11.15
N SER A 32 4.63 5.59 -10.27
CA SER A 32 3.62 6.57 -10.63
C SER A 32 4.18 7.74 -11.42
N SER A 33 5.47 8.08 -11.25
CA SER A 33 6.18 9.13 -12.01
C SER A 33 6.39 8.76 -13.50
N ILE A 34 6.26 7.49 -13.89
CA ILE A 34 6.54 7.04 -15.25
C ILE A 34 5.27 7.17 -16.11
N PRO A 35 5.28 7.95 -17.20
CA PRO A 35 4.16 7.99 -18.16
C PRO A 35 4.08 6.67 -18.93
N GLU A 36 2.88 6.09 -19.04
CA GLU A 36 2.59 4.88 -19.83
C GLU A 36 3.53 3.68 -19.60
N LEU A 37 3.39 3.00 -18.45
CA LEU A 37 4.01 1.70 -18.25
C LEU A 37 3.33 0.65 -19.16
N LYS A 38 3.79 0.50 -20.41
CA LYS A 38 3.24 -0.48 -21.36
C LYS A 38 3.71 -1.88 -20.96
N SER A 39 2.79 -2.71 -20.49
CA SER A 39 3.09 -4.12 -20.14
C SER A 39 3.35 -5.02 -21.37
N GLY A 40 3.16 -4.49 -22.59
CA GLY A 40 3.21 -5.25 -23.83
C GLY A 40 1.96 -6.13 -24.08
N LEU A 41 0.97 -6.06 -23.20
CA LEU A 41 -0.31 -6.77 -23.33
C LEU A 41 -1.30 -6.01 -24.23
N PRO A 42 -2.33 -6.69 -24.76
CA PRO A 42 -3.47 -6.01 -25.37
C PRO A 42 -4.12 -5.04 -24.38
N LEU A 43 -4.64 -3.90 -24.87
CA LEU A 43 -5.16 -2.79 -24.07
C LEU A 43 -6.04 -3.22 -22.89
N PHE A 44 -6.97 -4.15 -23.12
CA PHE A 44 -7.87 -4.64 -22.08
C PHE A 44 -7.13 -5.33 -20.92
N TRP A 45 -6.15 -6.17 -21.24
CA TRP A 45 -5.36 -6.90 -20.25
C TRP A 45 -4.35 -5.99 -19.54
N ASP A 46 -3.79 -5.01 -20.25
CA ASP A 46 -2.93 -3.98 -19.65
C ASP A 46 -3.69 -3.17 -18.58
N LEU A 47 -4.92 -2.75 -18.89
CA LEU A 47 -5.78 -2.05 -17.95
C LEU A 47 -6.06 -2.88 -16.69
N ILE A 48 -6.44 -4.16 -16.85
CA ILE A 48 -6.69 -5.05 -15.70
C ILE A 48 -5.43 -5.21 -14.86
N PHE A 49 -4.29 -5.48 -15.50
CA PHE A 49 -3.02 -5.68 -14.81
C PHE A 49 -2.65 -4.45 -13.99
N ARG A 50 -2.77 -3.25 -14.56
CA ARG A 50 -2.52 -1.99 -13.85
C ARG A 50 -3.45 -1.81 -12.65
N LYS A 51 -4.75 -2.07 -12.79
CA LYS A 51 -5.67 -1.98 -11.64
C LYS A 51 -5.33 -2.97 -10.51
N LEU A 52 -4.91 -4.18 -10.86
CA LEU A 52 -4.47 -5.16 -9.86
C LEU A 52 -3.16 -4.77 -9.18
N ALA A 53 -2.23 -4.15 -9.91
CA ALA A 53 -0.99 -3.61 -9.34
C ALA A 53 -1.31 -2.55 -8.28
N HIS A 54 -2.12 -1.55 -8.63
CA HIS A 54 -2.60 -0.51 -7.72
C HIS A 54 -3.26 -1.11 -6.45
N ILE A 55 -4.24 -2.01 -6.61
CA ILE A 55 -4.87 -2.70 -5.46
C ILE A 55 -3.82 -3.37 -4.57
N THR A 56 -2.81 -4.02 -5.17
CA THR A 56 -1.77 -4.75 -4.43
C THR A 56 -0.80 -3.81 -3.71
N GLU A 57 -0.38 -2.72 -4.37
CA GLU A 57 0.52 -1.70 -3.82
C GLU A 57 -0.06 -1.08 -2.54
N TYR A 58 -1.34 -0.70 -2.60
CA TYR A 58 -2.03 -0.05 -1.48
C TYR A 58 -2.46 -1.03 -0.38
N LEU A 59 -2.72 -2.30 -0.73
CA LEU A 59 -2.87 -3.37 0.25
C LEU A 59 -1.59 -3.56 1.08
N ILE A 60 -0.43 -3.61 0.42
CA ILE A 60 0.88 -3.74 1.09
C ILE A 60 1.15 -2.49 1.94
N LEU A 61 0.89 -1.30 1.40
CA LEU A 61 1.06 -0.04 2.13
C LEU A 61 0.23 0.00 3.42
N PHE A 62 -1.02 -0.46 3.38
CA PHE A 62 -1.86 -0.61 4.56
C PHE A 62 -1.21 -1.51 5.62
N PHE A 63 -0.70 -2.68 5.21
CA PHE A 63 -0.03 -3.59 6.16
C PHE A 63 1.25 -2.98 6.74
N LEU A 64 2.01 -2.22 5.96
CA LEU A 64 3.22 -1.55 6.45
C LEU A 64 2.89 -0.48 7.48
N TRP A 65 1.91 0.39 7.20
CA TRP A 65 1.39 1.35 8.18
C TRP A 65 0.88 0.66 9.42
N PHE A 66 0.12 -0.42 9.26
CA PHE A 66 -0.30 -1.23 10.38
C PHE A 66 0.96 -1.67 11.15
N GLN A 67 1.93 -2.33 10.55
CA GLN A 67 3.11 -2.89 11.23
C GLN A 67 3.94 -1.92 12.09
N VAL A 68 4.05 -0.64 11.69
CA VAL A 68 4.83 0.38 12.41
C VAL A 68 4.07 1.07 13.55
N LEU A 69 2.74 1.15 13.45
CA LEU A 69 1.92 1.88 14.42
C LEU A 69 1.82 1.11 15.74
N ASP A 70 2.39 1.68 16.80
CA ASP A 70 2.33 1.14 18.16
C ASP A 70 1.15 1.73 18.94
N LEU A 71 -0.05 1.35 18.51
CA LEU A 71 -1.31 1.85 19.05
C LEU A 71 -2.30 0.69 19.30
N PRO A 72 -3.34 0.91 20.13
CA PRO A 72 -4.41 -0.06 20.30
C PRO A 72 -4.98 -0.50 18.95
N PHE A 73 -5.26 -1.80 18.81
CA PHE A 73 -5.59 -2.45 17.53
C PHE A 73 -6.61 -1.69 16.66
N LYS A 74 -7.72 -1.23 17.24
CA LYS A 74 -8.74 -0.45 16.51
C LYS A 74 -8.21 0.89 16.00
N ARG A 75 -7.43 1.62 16.82
CA ARG A 75 -6.82 2.90 16.41
C ARG A 75 -5.78 2.67 15.32
N ARG A 76 -5.01 1.60 15.44
CA ARG A 76 -4.01 1.16 14.47
C ARG A 76 -4.64 0.84 13.10
N LEU A 77 -5.75 0.11 13.07
CA LEU A 77 -6.52 -0.15 11.85
C LEU A 77 -6.98 1.14 11.18
N VAL A 78 -7.63 2.02 11.93
CA VAL A 78 -8.18 3.29 11.42
C VAL A 78 -7.07 4.19 10.89
N LEU A 79 -5.97 4.33 11.63
CA LEU A 79 -4.86 5.19 11.18
C LEU A 79 -4.11 4.60 9.98
N ALA A 80 -3.92 3.28 9.92
CA ALA A 80 -3.33 2.65 8.74
C ALA A 80 -4.21 2.85 7.48
N PHE A 81 -5.53 2.79 7.65
CA PHE A 81 -6.48 3.12 6.59
C PHE A 81 -6.34 4.58 6.14
N ILE A 82 -6.39 5.52 7.09
CA ILE A 82 -6.31 6.96 6.80
C ILE A 82 -4.98 7.31 6.13
N PHE A 83 -3.85 6.85 6.64
CA PHE A 83 -2.54 7.17 6.05
C PHE A 83 -2.37 6.58 4.66
N SER A 84 -2.87 5.37 4.41
CA SER A 84 -2.84 4.78 3.07
C SER A 84 -3.75 5.53 2.10
N LEU A 85 -4.93 5.98 2.55
CA LEU A 85 -5.86 6.73 1.72
C LEU A 85 -5.35 8.13 1.39
N LEU A 86 -4.74 8.81 2.37
CA LEU A 86 -4.08 10.10 2.14
C LEU A 86 -2.92 9.95 1.14
N TYR A 87 -2.18 8.85 1.23
CA TYR A 87 -1.13 8.54 0.27
C TYR A 87 -1.70 8.33 -1.14
N ALA A 88 -2.81 7.60 -1.28
CA ALA A 88 -3.49 7.39 -2.57
C ALA A 88 -3.90 8.70 -3.24
N VAL A 89 -4.52 9.59 -2.46
CA VAL A 89 -4.90 10.92 -2.94
C VAL A 89 -3.67 11.75 -3.32
N SER A 90 -2.58 11.64 -2.55
CA SER A 90 -1.33 12.36 -2.84
C SER A 90 -0.65 11.85 -4.10
N ASP A 91 -0.67 10.54 -4.35
CA ASP A 91 -0.12 9.94 -5.57
C ASP A 91 -0.90 10.36 -6.80
N GLU A 92 -2.24 10.35 -6.72
CA GLU A 92 -3.10 10.82 -7.81
C GLU A 92 -2.88 12.31 -8.12
N TYR A 93 -2.76 13.12 -7.07
CA TYR A 93 -2.41 14.53 -7.21
C TYR A 93 -1.03 14.71 -7.86
N HIS A 94 -0.03 13.92 -7.46
CA HIS A 94 1.28 13.91 -8.10
C HIS A 94 1.19 13.51 -9.59
N GLN A 95 0.40 12.48 -9.92
CA GLN A 95 0.21 12.05 -11.31
C GLN A 95 -0.42 13.13 -12.19
N SER A 96 -1.23 14.04 -11.64
CA SER A 96 -1.82 15.16 -12.38
C SER A 96 -0.80 16.14 -12.97
N PHE A 97 0.44 16.13 -12.46
CA PHE A 97 1.55 16.94 -12.99
C PHE A 97 2.34 16.23 -14.10
N ILE A 98 2.05 14.97 -14.38
CA ILE A 98 2.78 14.16 -15.35
C ILE A 98 2.12 14.33 -16.72
N PHE A 99 2.85 14.97 -17.65
CA PHE A 99 2.38 15.16 -19.01
C PHE A 99 2.05 13.83 -19.69
N GLY A 100 0.84 13.72 -20.26
CA GLY A 100 0.36 12.50 -20.90
C GLY A 100 -0.33 11.49 -19.97
N ARG A 101 -0.49 11.80 -18.67
CA ARG A 101 -1.41 11.07 -17.78
C ARG A 101 -2.62 11.96 -17.47
N GLU A 102 -3.82 11.45 -17.74
CA GLU A 102 -5.03 12.02 -17.17
C GLU A 102 -5.19 11.44 -15.78
N GLY A 103 -4.86 12.22 -14.75
CA GLY A 103 -5.23 11.88 -13.39
C GLY A 103 -6.74 11.65 -13.33
N CYS A 104 -7.17 10.46 -12.93
CA CYS A 104 -8.55 10.09 -12.77
C CYS A 104 -8.83 9.70 -11.32
N LEU A 105 -9.80 10.37 -10.69
CA LEU A 105 -10.35 9.99 -9.37
C LEU A 105 -10.73 8.49 -9.25
N ARG A 106 -10.93 7.82 -10.38
CA ARG A 106 -11.15 6.38 -10.47
C ARG A 106 -9.96 5.56 -9.95
N ASP A 107 -8.72 6.01 -10.12
CA ASP A 107 -7.51 5.31 -9.65
C ASP A 107 -7.44 5.28 -8.11
N VAL A 108 -7.74 6.41 -7.45
CA VAL A 108 -7.95 6.46 -5.98
C VAL A 108 -9.01 5.46 -5.52
N GLY A 109 -10.05 5.24 -6.34
CA GLY A 109 -11.08 4.23 -6.07
C GLY A 109 -10.53 2.81 -6.04
N PHE A 110 -9.65 2.44 -6.98
CA PHE A 110 -9.01 1.13 -7.00
C PHE A 110 -7.98 0.97 -5.87
N ASP A 111 -7.19 2.01 -5.60
CA ASP A 111 -6.26 2.03 -4.46
C ASP A 111 -7.01 1.79 -3.15
N SER A 112 -8.17 2.45 -2.99
CA SER A 112 -9.06 2.27 -1.83
C SER A 112 -9.56 0.84 -1.67
N LEU A 113 -9.75 0.08 -2.76
CA LEU A 113 -10.13 -1.35 -2.66
C LEU A 113 -9.00 -2.18 -2.03
N GLY A 114 -7.74 -1.89 -2.35
CA GLY A 114 -6.57 -2.51 -1.72
C GLY A 114 -6.50 -2.22 -0.22
N ILE A 115 -6.70 -0.96 0.15
CA ILE A 115 -6.72 -0.51 1.56
C ILE A 115 -7.86 -1.19 2.32
N LEU A 116 -9.06 -1.22 1.75
CA LEU A 116 -10.23 -1.88 2.34
C LEU A 116 -10.01 -3.37 2.53
N ALA A 117 -9.43 -4.06 1.53
CA ALA A 117 -9.09 -5.47 1.66
C ALA A 117 -8.14 -5.70 2.83
N GLY A 118 -7.10 -4.87 2.99
CA GLY A 118 -6.18 -4.92 4.13
C GLY A 118 -6.89 -4.71 5.46
N TYR A 119 -7.78 -3.72 5.53
CA TYR A 119 -8.59 -3.44 6.71
C TYR A 119 -9.44 -4.64 7.12
N PHE A 120 -10.17 -5.26 6.18
CA PHE A 120 -11.01 -6.42 6.47
C PHE A 120 -10.22 -7.69 6.79
N ILE A 121 -9.07 -7.91 6.16
CA ILE A 121 -8.18 -9.04 6.47
C ILE A 121 -7.71 -8.95 7.91
N MET A 122 -7.36 -7.74 8.37
CA MET A 122 -6.87 -7.52 9.72
C MET A 122 -8.00 -7.46 10.74
N ASN A 123 -9.17 -6.91 10.42
CA ASN A 123 -10.30 -6.72 11.33
C ASN A 123 -11.14 -7.99 11.55
N LYS A 124 -10.48 -9.12 11.84
CA LYS A 124 -11.09 -10.39 12.28
C LYS A 124 -10.82 -10.62 13.76
#